data_AF-A0A085Z0T4-F1
#
_entry.id   AF-A0A085Z0T4-F1
#
_cell.length_a   1.000
_cell.length_b   1.000
_cell.length_c   1.000
_cell.angle_alpha   90.00
_cell.angle_beta   90.00
_cell.angle_gamma   90.00
#
_symmetry.space_group_name_H-M   'P 1'
#
loop_
_entity.id
_entity.type
_entity.pdbx_description
1 polymer ?
#
loop_
_entity_poly.entity_id
_entity_poly.type
_entity_poly.pdbx_seq_one_letter_code
_entity_poly.pdbx_strand_id
1 'polypeptide(L)'
;MKEENISRLNHLFHNLKTEEQKLKESLEKKKSEEDLFIEDFRMLCKNLIDPKMQEFRRMLRENGFGCKISFNEEVKNGLGIHSQTHIRLQISRNVDSNFYANDKFPHIMFVADKNLKRIGIHQDTIFQNGTGFAAMKEQTYTFETINEEIIEKEVLESVENILMNK
;
A
#
# COMPACT_ATOMS: atom_id res chain seq x y z
N MET A 1 53.38 16.91 -14.38
CA MET A 1 52.84 15.83 -13.53
C MET A 1 53.49 14.52 -13.99
N LYS A 2 53.92 13.63 -13.09
CA LYS A 2 54.56 12.36 -13.50
C LYS A 2 53.57 11.49 -14.27
N GLU A 3 53.99 10.82 -15.34
CA GLU A 3 53.14 9.95 -16.18
C GLU A 3 52.46 8.83 -15.38
N GLU A 4 53.13 8.31 -14.36
CA GLU A 4 52.59 7.33 -13.43
C GLU A 4 51.32 7.82 -12.71
N ASN A 5 51.30 9.10 -12.31
CA ASN A 5 50.13 9.70 -11.66
C ASN A 5 48.96 9.88 -12.65
N ILE A 6 49.26 10.20 -13.92
CA ILE A 6 48.26 10.31 -14.99
C ILE A 6 47.62 8.94 -15.26
N SER A 7 48.45 7.89 -15.39
CA SER A 7 47.99 6.52 -15.60
C SER A 7 47.10 6.04 -14.46
N ARG A 8 47.51 6.30 -13.21
CA ARG A 8 46.75 5.91 -12.01
C ARG A 8 45.42 6.66 -11.89
N LEU A 9 45.39 7.95 -12.23
CA LEU A 9 44.14 8.73 -12.29
C LEU A 9 43.20 8.22 -13.38
N ASN A 10 43.71 7.92 -14.58
CA ASN A 10 42.90 7.39 -15.67
C ASN A 10 42.30 6.01 -15.32
N HIS A 11 43.06 5.15 -14.63
CA HIS A 11 42.54 3.88 -14.15
C HIS A 11 41.43 4.06 -13.09
N LEU A 12 41.58 5.01 -12.17
CA LEU A 12 40.54 5.34 -11.18
C LEU A 12 39.27 5.85 -11.85
N PHE A 13 39.39 6.78 -12.81
CA PHE A 13 38.24 7.29 -13.56
C PHE A 13 37.55 6.21 -14.38
N HIS A 14 38.29 5.27 -14.96
CA HIS A 14 37.71 4.14 -15.69
C HIS A 14 36.92 3.20 -14.78
N ASN A 15 37.48 2.88 -13.61
CA ASN A 15 36.81 2.07 -12.59
C ASN A 15 35.52 2.75 -12.10
N LEU A 16 35.58 4.04 -11.76
CA LEU A 16 34.42 4.80 -11.30
C LEU A 16 33.30 4.82 -12.34
N LYS A 17 33.62 5.06 -13.62
CA LYS A 17 32.63 5.00 -14.71
C LYS A 17 31.97 3.62 -14.81
N THR A 18 32.72 2.56 -14.58
CA THR A 18 32.21 1.19 -14.61
C THR A 18 31.31 0.89 -13.41
N GLU A 19 31.65 1.39 -12.22
CA GLU A 19 30.81 1.28 -11.03
C GLU A 19 29.50 2.08 -11.16
N GLU A 20 29.57 3.32 -11.70
CA GLU A 20 28.40 4.13 -12.00
C GLU A 20 27.46 3.42 -12.97
N GLN A 21 28.01 2.76 -14.00
CA GLN A 21 27.21 2.02 -14.97
C GLN A 21 26.52 0.80 -14.34
N LYS A 22 27.25 0.01 -13.54
CA LYS A 22 26.66 -1.12 -12.78
C LYS A 22 25.58 -0.67 -11.82
N LEU A 23 25.79 0.46 -11.13
CA LEU A 23 24.80 1.04 -10.23
C LEU A 23 23.53 1.45 -10.99
N LYS A 24 23.69 2.10 -12.14
CA LYS A 24 22.57 2.50 -12.99
C LYS A 24 21.75 1.30 -13.46
N GLU A 25 22.42 0.27 -13.99
CA GLU A 25 21.76 -0.96 -14.43
C GLU A 25 21.01 -1.66 -13.28
N SER A 26 21.62 -1.71 -12.08
CA SER A 26 20.98 -2.27 -10.88
C SER A 26 19.74 -1.47 -10.46
N LEU A 27 19.78 -0.15 -10.55
CA LEU A 27 18.65 0.72 -10.22
C LEU A 27 17.51 0.57 -11.23
N GLU A 28 17.83 0.48 -12.53
CA GLU A 28 16.85 0.27 -13.59
C GLU A 28 16.17 -1.09 -13.44
N LYS A 29 16.94 -2.15 -13.16
CA LYS A 29 16.39 -3.48 -12.88
C LYS A 29 15.46 -3.46 -11.66
N LYS A 30 15.91 -2.86 -10.55
CA LYS A 30 15.10 -2.75 -9.33
C LYS A 30 13.79 -2.01 -9.60
N LYS A 31 13.85 -0.89 -10.32
CA LYS A 31 12.66 -0.13 -10.71
C LYS A 31 11.70 -0.99 -11.54
N SER A 32 12.22 -1.74 -12.51
CA SER A 32 11.39 -2.64 -13.33
C SER A 32 10.70 -3.72 -12.48
N GLU A 33 11.37 -4.27 -11.47
CA GLU A 33 10.76 -5.26 -10.56
C GLU A 33 9.70 -4.64 -9.65
N GLU A 34 9.93 -3.43 -9.16
CA GLU A 34 8.94 -2.67 -8.37
C GLU A 34 7.69 -2.35 -9.19
N ASP A 35 7.86 -1.95 -10.45
CA ASP A 35 6.75 -1.63 -11.35
C ASP A 35 5.90 -2.89 -11.64
N LEU A 36 6.54 -4.04 -11.89
CA LEU A 36 5.83 -5.33 -12.06
C LEU A 36 5.03 -5.72 -10.82
N PHE A 37 5.61 -5.58 -9.63
CA PHE A 37 4.92 -5.87 -8.37
C PHE A 37 3.66 -5.01 -8.19
N ILE A 38 3.71 -3.73 -8.56
CA ILE A 38 2.56 -2.83 -8.48
C ILE A 38 1.46 -3.23 -9.49
N GLU A 39 1.81 -3.66 -10.70
CA GLU A 39 0.83 -4.17 -11.66
C GLU A 39 0.15 -5.46 -11.16
N ASP A 40 0.92 -6.39 -10.61
CA ASP A 40 0.39 -7.61 -10.00
C ASP A 40 -0.55 -7.29 -8.84
N PHE A 41 -0.20 -6.30 -8.02
CA PHE A 41 -1.07 -5.82 -6.95
C PHE A 41 -2.36 -5.18 -7.48
N ARG A 42 -2.31 -4.41 -8.57
CA ARG A 42 -3.52 -3.87 -9.22
C ARG A 42 -4.43 -5.00 -9.71
N MET A 43 -3.85 -6.04 -10.31
CA MET A 43 -4.62 -7.22 -10.75
C MET A 43 -5.26 -7.94 -9.57
N LEU A 44 -4.51 -8.16 -8.48
CA LEU A 44 -5.03 -8.74 -7.24
C LEU A 44 -6.20 -7.91 -6.69
N CYS A 45 -6.05 -6.58 -6.66
CA CYS A 45 -7.12 -5.70 -6.20
C CYS A 45 -8.37 -5.83 -7.05
N LYS A 46 -8.23 -5.77 -8.38
CA LYS A 46 -9.35 -5.85 -9.31
C LYS A 46 -10.06 -7.20 -9.27
N ASN A 47 -9.31 -8.29 -9.12
CA ASN A 47 -9.84 -9.64 -9.28
C ASN A 47 -10.32 -10.26 -7.96
N LEU A 48 -9.76 -9.86 -6.82
CA LEU A 48 -10.09 -10.46 -5.51
C LEU A 48 -10.48 -9.44 -4.45
N ILE A 49 -9.65 -8.42 -4.19
CA ILE A 49 -9.88 -7.53 -3.02
C ILE A 49 -11.10 -6.63 -3.22
N ASP A 50 -11.21 -5.92 -4.34
CA ASP A 50 -12.33 -5.02 -4.62
C ASP A 50 -13.65 -5.79 -4.67
N PRO A 51 -13.81 -6.90 -5.42
CA PRO A 51 -15.04 -7.68 -5.39
C PRO A 51 -15.49 -8.05 -3.97
N LYS A 52 -14.57 -8.54 -3.14
CA LYS A 52 -14.87 -8.90 -1.75
C LYS A 52 -15.24 -7.66 -0.92
N MET A 53 -14.49 -6.57 -1.02
CA MET A 53 -14.85 -5.32 -0.34
C MET A 53 -16.22 -4.78 -0.77
N GLN A 54 -16.62 -4.93 -2.04
CA GLN A 54 -17.94 -4.52 -2.51
C GLN A 54 -19.07 -5.34 -1.87
N GLU A 55 -18.86 -6.63 -1.61
CA GLU A 55 -19.81 -7.48 -0.86
C GLU A 55 -20.03 -6.94 0.56
N PHE A 56 -18.95 -6.70 1.31
CA PHE A 56 -19.03 -6.11 2.64
C PHE A 56 -19.65 -4.71 2.62
N ARG A 57 -19.28 -3.87 1.63
CA ARG A 57 -19.87 -2.54 1.45
C ARG A 57 -21.38 -2.61 1.26
N ARG A 58 -21.89 -3.58 0.50
CA ARG A 58 -23.33 -3.79 0.30
C ARG A 58 -24.00 -4.15 1.63
N MET A 59 -23.47 -5.13 2.34
CA MET A 59 -24.01 -5.57 3.64
C MET A 59 -24.00 -4.44 4.69
N LEU A 60 -22.92 -3.67 4.77
CA LEU A 60 -22.81 -2.53 5.68
C LEU A 60 -23.86 -1.45 5.35
N ARG A 61 -24.07 -1.14 4.07
CA ARG A 61 -25.09 -0.15 3.65
C ARG A 61 -26.51 -0.61 3.93
N GLU A 62 -26.81 -1.89 3.71
CA GLU A 62 -28.10 -2.49 4.08
C GLU A 62 -28.40 -2.37 5.59
N ASN A 63 -27.36 -2.27 6.40
CA ASN A 63 -27.44 -2.09 7.86
C ASN A 63 -27.23 -0.63 8.32
N GLY A 64 -27.33 0.35 7.42
CA GLY A 64 -27.33 1.77 7.78
C GLY A 64 -25.95 2.40 7.99
N PHE A 65 -24.88 1.80 7.48
CA PHE A 65 -23.54 2.40 7.51
C PHE A 65 -23.18 3.11 6.20
N GLY A 66 -22.49 4.24 6.32
CA GLY A 66 -21.82 4.88 5.20
C GLY A 66 -20.58 4.10 4.83
N CYS A 67 -20.34 3.84 3.53
CA CYS A 67 -19.16 3.12 3.07
C CYS A 67 -18.62 3.66 1.75
N LYS A 68 -17.29 3.75 1.65
CA LYS A 68 -16.55 4.13 0.44
C LYS A 68 -15.39 3.18 0.22
N ILE A 69 -15.24 2.70 -1.00
CA ILE A 69 -14.03 1.98 -1.44
C ILE A 69 -13.24 2.94 -2.35
N SER A 70 -11.94 3.01 -2.15
CA SER A 70 -11.04 3.80 -2.98
C SER A 70 -9.75 3.05 -3.25
N PHE A 71 -9.30 3.10 -4.51
CA PHE A 71 -7.98 2.67 -4.91
C PHE A 71 -7.10 3.89 -5.12
N ASN A 72 -5.95 3.94 -4.46
CA ASN A 72 -5.02 5.04 -4.51
C ASN A 72 -3.68 4.55 -5.03
N GLU A 73 -3.16 5.24 -6.04
CA GLU A 73 -1.80 5.00 -6.53
C GLU A 73 -0.77 5.71 -5.67
N GLU A 74 0.49 5.27 -5.81
CA GLU A 74 1.61 5.94 -5.16
C GLU A 74 1.69 7.41 -5.57
N VAL A 75 1.58 8.30 -4.58
CA VAL A 75 1.80 9.73 -4.77
C VAL A 75 3.20 10.06 -4.28
N LYS A 76 4.06 10.51 -5.20
CA LYS A 76 5.38 11.08 -4.86
C LYS A 76 5.23 12.59 -4.73
N ASN A 77 5.75 13.15 -3.64
CA ASN A 77 5.98 14.59 -3.53
C ASN A 77 7.49 14.86 -3.54
N GLY A 78 7.90 16.13 -3.63
CA GLY A 78 9.32 16.51 -3.66
C GLY A 78 10.13 16.10 -2.42
N LEU A 79 9.49 15.54 -1.39
CA LEU A 79 10.09 15.07 -0.13
C LEU A 79 10.10 13.53 0.00
N GLY A 80 9.52 12.79 -0.95
CA GLY A 80 9.49 11.33 -0.94
C GLY A 80 8.13 10.72 -1.31
N ILE A 81 7.90 9.48 -0.89
CA ILE A 81 6.61 8.78 -1.06
C ILE A 81 5.64 9.32 -0.02
N HIS A 82 4.59 10.00 -0.47
CA HIS A 82 3.56 10.56 0.40
C HIS A 82 2.50 9.52 0.78
N SER A 83 2.20 8.59 -0.13
CA SER A 83 1.30 7.46 0.08
C SER A 83 1.75 6.30 -0.79
N GLN A 84 1.72 5.08 -0.24
CA GLN A 84 1.91 3.85 -1.01
C GLN A 84 0.65 3.52 -1.82
N THR A 85 0.80 2.69 -2.85
CA THR A 85 -0.34 2.13 -3.60
C THR A 85 -1.18 1.24 -2.68
N HIS A 86 -2.48 1.50 -2.58
CA HIS A 86 -3.36 0.75 -1.68
C HIS A 86 -4.83 0.79 -2.13
N ILE A 87 -5.60 -0.20 -1.67
CA ILE A 87 -7.07 -0.20 -1.74
C ILE A 87 -7.63 -0.09 -0.32
N ARG A 88 -8.63 0.77 -0.13
CA ARG A 88 -9.19 1.11 1.18
C ARG A 88 -10.71 0.97 1.18
N LEU A 89 -11.26 0.35 2.22
CA LEU A 89 -12.68 0.39 2.58
C LEU A 89 -12.85 1.27 3.82
N GLN A 90 -13.45 2.44 3.66
CA GLN A 90 -13.80 3.37 4.73
C GLN A 90 -15.24 3.15 5.19
N ILE A 91 -15.47 3.24 6.51
CA ILE A 91 -16.75 3.00 7.16
C ILE A 91 -17.13 4.19 8.03
N SER A 92 -18.40 4.58 7.98
CA SER A 92 -18.99 5.61 8.82
C SER A 92 -20.29 5.11 9.45
N ARG A 93 -20.59 5.56 10.67
CA ARG A 93 -21.87 5.33 11.34
C ARG A 93 -23.04 6.10 10.70
N ASN A 94 -22.77 7.05 9.80
CA ASN A 94 -23.80 7.81 9.08
C ASN A 94 -23.75 7.48 7.59
N VAL A 95 -24.88 7.03 7.02
CA VAL A 95 -25.04 6.69 5.60
C VAL A 95 -24.64 7.84 4.67
N ASP A 96 -25.00 9.07 5.05
CA ASP A 96 -24.83 10.28 4.24
C ASP A 96 -23.48 10.97 4.49
N SER A 97 -22.51 10.24 5.08
CA SER A 97 -21.20 10.82 5.39
C SER A 97 -20.47 11.31 4.16
N ASN A 98 -19.97 12.54 4.23
CA ASN A 98 -19.15 13.11 3.18
C ASN A 98 -17.69 12.61 3.30
N PHE A 99 -17.41 11.48 2.69
CA PHE A 99 -16.07 10.88 2.58
C PHE A 99 -15.08 11.70 1.73
N TYR A 100 -15.48 12.86 1.17
CA TYR A 100 -14.58 13.80 0.49
C TYR A 100 -14.16 14.97 1.37
N ALA A 101 -14.92 15.26 2.44
CA ALA A 101 -14.62 16.36 3.37
C ALA A 101 -13.75 15.92 4.56
N ASN A 102 -13.69 14.62 4.85
CA ASN A 102 -12.93 14.08 5.97
C ASN A 102 -12.33 12.72 5.57
N ASP A 103 -11.01 12.56 5.72
CA ASP A 103 -10.30 11.31 5.47
C ASP A 103 -10.17 10.42 6.71
N LYS A 104 -10.54 10.96 7.89
CA LYS A 104 -10.47 10.30 9.21
C LYS A 104 -11.69 9.43 9.49
N PHE A 105 -12.01 8.55 8.55
CA PHE A 105 -12.99 7.49 8.79
C PHE A 105 -12.25 6.19 9.10
N PRO A 106 -12.74 5.39 10.07
CA PRO A 106 -12.28 4.04 10.27
C PRO A 106 -12.24 3.26 8.96
N HIS A 107 -11.22 2.45 8.80
CA HIS A 107 -10.99 1.76 7.55
C HIS A 107 -10.13 0.51 7.71
N ILE A 108 -10.26 -0.37 6.74
CA ILE A 108 -9.24 -1.36 6.39
C ILE A 108 -8.61 -0.95 5.06
N MET A 109 -7.29 -1.07 4.93
CA MET A 109 -6.62 -0.95 3.64
C MET A 109 -5.56 -2.04 3.44
N PHE A 110 -5.51 -2.56 2.21
CA PHE A 110 -4.44 -3.43 1.74
C PHE A 110 -3.41 -2.57 1.01
N VAL A 111 -2.15 -2.67 1.41
CA VAL A 111 -1.07 -1.77 1.00
C VAL A 111 0.03 -2.55 0.29
N ALA A 112 0.43 -2.08 -0.88
CA ALA A 112 1.53 -2.65 -1.65
C ALA A 112 2.88 -2.10 -1.16
N ASP A 113 3.65 -2.94 -0.46
CA ASP A 113 5.03 -2.64 -0.08
C ASP A 113 5.97 -3.21 -1.14
N LYS A 114 6.19 -2.44 -2.21
CA LYS A 114 7.03 -2.81 -3.35
C LYS A 114 8.51 -3.02 -2.99
N ASN A 115 8.99 -2.40 -1.90
CA ASN A 115 10.37 -2.55 -1.46
C ASN A 115 10.63 -3.95 -0.89
N LEU A 116 9.66 -4.47 -0.15
CA LEU A 116 9.72 -5.79 0.48
C LEU A 116 8.89 -6.83 -0.27
N LYS A 117 8.29 -6.46 -1.40
CA LYS A 117 7.43 -7.29 -2.26
C LYS A 117 6.36 -8.02 -1.46
N ARG A 118 5.67 -7.28 -0.60
CA ARG A 118 4.63 -7.82 0.31
C ARG A 118 3.41 -6.92 0.34
N ILE A 119 2.30 -7.49 0.78
CA ILE A 119 1.02 -6.85 0.97
C ILE A 119 0.81 -6.72 2.47
N GLY A 120 0.79 -5.49 2.96
CA GLY A 120 0.46 -5.18 4.34
C GLY A 120 -1.03 -4.85 4.49
N ILE A 121 -1.53 -4.96 5.70
CA ILE A 121 -2.88 -4.51 6.05
C ILE A 121 -2.75 -3.42 7.10
N HIS A 122 -3.33 -2.27 6.82
CA HIS A 122 -3.51 -1.23 7.82
C HIS A 122 -4.98 -1.19 8.24
N GLN A 123 -5.18 -1.08 9.53
CA GLN A 123 -6.49 -0.99 10.14
C GLN A 123 -6.55 0.26 11.01
N ASP A 124 -7.62 1.02 10.85
CA ASP A 124 -7.98 2.17 11.67
C ASP A 124 -9.40 1.98 12.21
N THR A 125 -9.54 1.99 13.53
CA THR A 125 -10.83 1.83 14.21
C THR A 125 -11.34 3.12 14.85
N ILE A 126 -10.63 4.24 14.69
CA ILE A 126 -10.89 5.47 15.45
C ILE A 126 -12.04 6.26 14.82
N PHE A 127 -13.19 6.29 15.49
CA PHE A 127 -14.27 7.21 15.17
C PHE A 127 -14.00 8.61 15.77
N GLN A 128 -14.85 9.58 15.43
CA GLN A 128 -14.72 10.99 15.88
C GLN A 128 -14.69 11.17 17.42
N ASN A 129 -15.08 10.15 18.19
CA ASN A 129 -15.02 10.12 19.66
C ASN A 129 -13.66 9.69 20.24
N GLY A 130 -12.66 9.39 19.40
CA GLY A 130 -11.24 9.38 19.78
C GLY A 130 -10.71 8.11 20.45
N THR A 131 -11.52 7.08 20.63
CA THR A 131 -11.08 5.76 21.12
C THR A 131 -10.83 4.80 19.95
N GLY A 132 -9.76 4.01 20.01
CA GLY A 132 -9.41 3.04 18.97
C GLY A 132 -7.91 2.95 18.71
N PHE A 133 -7.54 2.26 17.63
CA PHE A 133 -6.16 2.17 17.17
C PHE A 133 -6.08 2.38 15.66
N ALA A 134 -4.94 2.88 15.20
CA ALA A 134 -4.58 2.97 13.79
C ALA A 134 -3.16 2.43 13.63
N ALA A 135 -3.02 1.29 12.97
CA ALA A 135 -1.74 0.61 12.83
C ALA A 135 -1.71 -0.34 11.64
N MET A 136 -0.50 -0.61 11.16
CA MET A 136 -0.24 -1.79 10.33
C MET A 136 -0.40 -3.05 11.20
N LYS A 137 -1.11 -4.05 10.71
CA LYS A 137 -1.07 -5.40 11.27
C LYS A 137 0.34 -5.98 11.12
N GLU A 138 0.76 -6.79 12.09
CA GLU A 138 2.06 -7.48 12.06
C GLU A 138 2.14 -8.50 10.92
N GLN A 139 1.02 -9.19 10.64
CA GLN A 139 0.91 -10.14 9.56
C GLN A 139 0.99 -9.42 8.21
N THR A 140 1.82 -9.98 7.33
CA THR A 140 1.95 -9.53 5.93
C THR A 140 1.79 -10.72 5.00
N TYR A 141 1.49 -10.45 3.75
CA TYR A 141 1.19 -11.45 2.74
C TYR A 141 2.03 -11.26 1.49
N THR A 142 2.24 -12.34 0.74
CA THR A 142 2.73 -12.32 -0.64
C THR A 142 1.61 -12.77 -1.60
N PHE A 143 1.82 -12.63 -2.91
CA PHE A 143 0.85 -13.08 -3.92
C PHE A 143 0.55 -14.58 -3.85
N GLU A 144 1.47 -15.40 -3.35
CA GLU A 144 1.30 -16.84 -3.20
C GLU A 144 0.48 -17.20 -1.94
N THR A 145 0.52 -16.34 -0.93
CA THR A 145 -0.14 -16.59 0.37
C THR A 145 -1.50 -15.93 0.49
N ILE A 146 -1.72 -14.80 -0.19
CA ILE A 146 -3.00 -14.09 -0.13
C ILE A 146 -4.02 -14.79 -1.04
N ASN A 147 -5.22 -15.03 -0.52
CA ASN A 147 -6.32 -15.64 -1.25
C ASN A 147 -7.65 -15.05 -0.79
N GLU A 148 -8.74 -15.49 -1.40
CA GLU A 148 -10.09 -14.97 -1.12
C GLU A 148 -10.50 -15.16 0.35
N GLU A 149 -10.26 -16.34 0.93
CA GLU A 149 -10.62 -16.64 2.33
C GLU A 149 -9.89 -15.71 3.32
N ILE A 150 -8.61 -15.44 3.07
CA ILE A 150 -7.81 -14.53 3.87
C ILE A 150 -8.34 -13.10 3.74
N ILE A 151 -8.61 -12.64 2.51
CA ILE A 151 -9.15 -11.30 2.27
C ILE A 151 -10.49 -11.13 3.01
N GLU A 152 -11.38 -12.10 2.89
CA GLU A 152 -12.68 -12.09 3.55
C GLU A 152 -12.54 -12.03 5.08
N LYS A 153 -11.69 -12.89 5.64
CA LYS A 153 -11.38 -12.91 7.07
C LYS A 153 -10.86 -11.56 7.56
N GLU A 154 -9.88 -11.00 6.87
CA GLU A 154 -9.24 -9.74 7.25
C GLU A 154 -10.21 -8.55 7.21
N VAL A 155 -11.06 -8.51 6.18
CA VAL A 155 -12.11 -7.49 6.06
C VAL A 155 -13.14 -7.67 7.17
N LEU A 156 -13.62 -8.89 7.43
CA LEU A 156 -14.59 -9.17 8.48
C LEU A 156 -14.06 -8.78 9.86
N GLU A 157 -12.87 -9.25 10.24
CA GLU A 157 -12.23 -8.91 11.53
C GLU A 157 -12.09 -7.39 11.70
N SER A 158 -11.72 -6.68 10.63
CA SER A 158 -11.59 -5.23 10.68
C SER A 158 -12.94 -4.54 10.85
N VAL A 159 -13.97 -5.00 10.13
CA VAL A 159 -15.35 -4.51 10.29
C VAL A 159 -15.83 -4.73 11.71
N GLU A 160 -15.66 -5.93 12.28
CA GLU A 160 -16.03 -6.25 13.66
C GLU A 160 -15.35 -5.30 14.64
N ASN A 161 -14.03 -5.14 14.53
CA ASN A 161 -13.26 -4.24 15.38
C ASN A 161 -13.71 -2.79 15.27
N ILE A 162 -14.01 -2.31 14.06
CA ILE A 162 -14.55 -0.96 13.84
C ILE A 162 -15.90 -0.83 14.53
N LEU A 163 -16.84 -1.74 14.29
CA LEU A 163 -18.21 -1.64 14.78
C LEU A 163 -18.33 -1.84 16.30
N MET A 164 -17.47 -2.68 16.90
CA MET A 164 -17.47 -2.94 18.34
C MET A 164 -16.74 -1.88 19.16
N ASN A 165 -15.89 -1.07 18.52
CA ASN A 165 -15.21 0.05 19.18
C ASN A 165 -16.25 1.14 19.50
N LYS A 166 -16.69 1.19 20.76
CA LYS A 166 -17.75 2.11 21.24
C LYS A 166 -17.20 3.49 21.52
#